data_AF-A0A6N8NP58-F1
#
_entry.id   AF-A0A6N8NP58-F1
#
_cell.length_a   1.000
_cell.length_b   1.000
_cell.length_c   1.000
_cell.angle_alpha   90.00
_cell.angle_beta   90.00
_cell.angle_gamma   90.00
#
_symmetry.space_group_name_H-M   'P 1'
#
loop_
_entity.id
_entity.type
_entity.pdbx_description
1 polymer ?
#
loop_
_entity_poly.entity_id
_entity_poly.type
_entity_poly.pdbx_seq_one_letter_code
_entity_poly.pdbx_strand_id
1 'polypeptide(L)'
;MSKPFEEYQGTVHFSNQKGIRAECADCHIPKSGMDYLFAKLKASKDIYHEFVSGKIDSDDKFEAHRQEMAETVWKELKATDSATCRSCHSFDAMDIASQSESAQKMHNKAQKDSETCIDCHKGIAHFPPEIKMDDNAAHELESQAATSVTNGAHIYPFKTSHIGELATVNPGTDLTVVDASGKQPIVLLQGYQMQGSENTLYLAAGQRLALATL
;
A
#
# COMPACT_ATOMS: atom_id res chain seq x y z
N MET A 1 12.36 -12.42 -6.19
CA MET A 1 11.30 -11.75 -5.41
C MET A 1 9.89 -12.31 -5.71
N SER A 2 9.33 -13.14 -4.84
CA SER A 2 7.94 -13.65 -4.93
C SER A 2 6.92 -12.61 -4.47
N LYS A 3 7.22 -11.88 -3.40
CA LYS A 3 6.29 -10.97 -2.73
C LYS A 3 5.76 -9.82 -3.59
N PRO A 4 6.59 -8.99 -4.26
CA PRO A 4 6.07 -7.97 -5.18
C PRO A 4 5.21 -8.54 -6.31
N PHE A 5 5.52 -9.77 -6.75
CA PHE A 5 4.76 -10.44 -7.82
C PHE A 5 3.38 -10.86 -7.33
N GLU A 6 3.28 -11.46 -6.14
CA GLU A 6 2.01 -11.81 -5.50
C GLU A 6 1.12 -10.57 -5.27
N GLU A 7 1.72 -9.47 -4.79
CA GLU A 7 0.99 -8.18 -4.63
C GLU A 7 0.45 -7.67 -5.99
N TYR A 8 1.27 -7.76 -7.04
CA TYR A 8 0.89 -7.34 -8.40
C TYR A 8 -0.26 -8.19 -8.97
N GLN A 9 -0.30 -9.50 -8.69
CA GLN A 9 -1.35 -10.40 -9.17
C GLN A 9 -2.76 -9.99 -8.70
N GLY A 10 -2.85 -9.31 -7.56
CA GLY A 10 -4.11 -8.78 -7.03
C GLY A 10 -4.61 -7.49 -7.69
N THR A 11 -3.98 -7.01 -8.77
CA THR A 11 -4.25 -5.69 -9.34
C THR A 11 -4.96 -5.75 -10.70
N VAL A 12 -5.60 -4.64 -11.08
CA VAL A 12 -6.18 -4.47 -12.43
C VAL A 12 -5.13 -4.48 -13.54
N HIS A 13 -3.85 -4.28 -13.22
CA HIS A 13 -2.76 -4.35 -14.19
C HIS A 13 -2.36 -5.80 -14.51
N PHE A 14 -2.67 -6.76 -13.62
CA PHE A 14 -2.50 -8.19 -13.87
C PHE A 14 -3.72 -8.84 -14.54
N SER A 15 -4.92 -8.50 -14.06
CA SER A 15 -6.17 -9.07 -14.55
C SER A 15 -7.28 -8.02 -14.65
N ASN A 16 -7.83 -7.84 -15.84
CA ASN A 16 -8.93 -6.91 -16.10
C ASN A 16 -9.83 -7.38 -17.25
N GLN A 17 -10.99 -6.74 -17.36
CA GLN A 17 -12.01 -7.04 -18.38
C GLN A 17 -11.58 -6.69 -19.82
N LYS A 18 -10.50 -5.91 -19.99
CA LYS A 18 -10.02 -5.47 -21.29
C LYS A 18 -8.99 -6.44 -21.89
N GLY A 19 -8.52 -7.42 -21.12
CA GLY A 19 -7.55 -8.42 -21.59
C GLY A 19 -6.15 -7.86 -21.82
N ILE A 20 -5.82 -6.69 -21.25
CA ILE A 20 -4.49 -6.07 -21.35
C ILE A 20 -3.72 -6.38 -20.08
N ARG A 21 -2.46 -6.80 -20.19
CA ARG A 21 -1.59 -7.05 -19.04
C ARG A 21 -0.35 -6.17 -19.15
N ALA A 22 -0.01 -5.47 -18.07
CA ALA A 22 1.23 -4.71 -17.97
C ALA A 22 2.22 -5.52 -17.13
N GLU A 23 3.35 -5.93 -17.71
CA GLU A 23 4.36 -6.71 -17.00
C GLU A 23 5.21 -5.80 -16.09
N CYS A 24 6.00 -6.40 -15.18
CA CYS A 24 6.82 -5.66 -14.22
C CYS A 24 7.69 -4.58 -14.90
N ALA A 25 8.30 -4.94 -16.04
CA ALA A 25 9.15 -4.05 -16.82
C ALA A 25 8.38 -2.90 -17.46
N ASP A 26 7.10 -3.07 -17.81
CA ASP A 26 6.30 -2.02 -18.44
C ASP A 26 6.08 -0.82 -17.51
N CYS A 27 6.10 -1.07 -16.20
CA CYS A 27 5.97 -0.04 -15.15
C CYS A 27 7.32 0.46 -14.63
N HIS A 28 8.28 -0.46 -14.41
CA HIS A 28 9.55 -0.14 -13.75
C HIS A 28 10.69 0.25 -14.69
N ILE A 29 10.56 0.01 -16.00
CA ILE A 29 11.63 0.24 -16.97
C ILE A 29 11.11 1.18 -18.08
N PRO A 30 11.66 2.40 -18.21
CA PRO A 30 11.32 3.29 -19.32
C PRO A 30 11.55 2.60 -20.67
N LYS A 31 10.70 2.82 -21.67
CA LYS A 31 10.76 2.03 -22.92
C LYS A 31 11.96 2.36 -23.82
N SER A 32 12.60 3.52 -23.66
CA SER A 32 13.73 3.96 -24.50
C SER A 32 14.51 5.13 -23.88
N GLY A 33 15.57 5.56 -24.56
CA GLY A 33 16.34 6.75 -24.17
C GLY A 33 17.39 6.50 -23.09
N MET A 34 17.91 7.59 -22.53
CA MET A 34 18.94 7.52 -21.49
C MET A 34 18.42 6.90 -20.19
N ASP A 35 17.16 7.15 -19.83
CA ASP A 35 16.55 6.62 -18.62
C ASP A 35 16.39 5.09 -18.68
N TYR A 36 16.13 4.52 -19.86
CA TYR A 36 16.17 3.07 -20.08
C TYR A 36 17.56 2.49 -19.79
N LEU A 37 18.62 3.14 -20.29
CA LEU A 37 19.99 2.69 -20.06
C LEU A 37 20.36 2.78 -18.59
N PHE A 38 19.99 3.87 -17.90
CA PHE A 38 20.20 4.01 -16.47
C PHE A 38 19.44 2.96 -15.65
N ALA A 39 18.17 2.70 -15.99
CA ALA A 39 17.38 1.66 -15.33
C ALA A 39 18.03 0.28 -15.49
N LYS A 40 18.54 -0.05 -16.69
CA LYS A 40 19.27 -1.31 -16.92
C LYS A 40 20.57 -1.41 -16.13
N LEU A 41 21.34 -0.32 -16.02
CA LEU A 41 22.54 -0.30 -15.20
C LEU A 41 22.19 -0.46 -13.72
N LYS A 42 21.12 0.17 -13.25
CA LYS A 42 20.68 0.08 -11.85
C LYS A 42 20.16 -1.30 -11.48
N ALA A 43 19.47 -2.00 -12.37
CA ALA A 43 18.99 -3.36 -12.14
C ALA A 43 20.13 -4.34 -11.75
N SER A 44 21.38 -4.04 -12.11
CA SER A 44 22.54 -4.83 -11.64
C SER A 44 22.76 -4.72 -10.13
N LYS A 45 22.41 -3.60 -9.50
CA LYS A 45 22.44 -3.42 -8.05
C LYS A 45 21.36 -4.23 -7.35
N ASP A 46 20.19 -4.36 -7.97
CA ASP A 46 19.09 -5.14 -7.40
C ASP A 46 19.47 -6.63 -7.34
N ILE A 47 20.14 -7.14 -8.38
CA ILE A 47 20.74 -8.49 -8.39
C ILE A 47 21.79 -8.62 -7.28
N TYR A 48 22.67 -7.62 -7.11
CA TYR A 48 23.65 -7.63 -6.02
C TYR A 48 22.98 -7.64 -4.64
N HIS A 49 21.94 -6.85 -4.43
CA HIS A 49 21.31 -6.74 -3.13
C HIS A 49 20.49 -7.98 -2.74
N GLU A 50 19.77 -8.55 -3.70
CA GLU A 50 19.01 -9.79 -3.56
C GLU A 50 19.94 -11.00 -3.37
N PHE A 51 20.91 -11.21 -4.27
CA PHE A 51 21.66 -12.47 -4.34
C PHE A 51 23.01 -12.45 -3.63
N VAL A 52 23.55 -11.27 -3.30
CA VAL A 52 24.89 -11.14 -2.67
C VAL A 52 24.81 -10.53 -1.28
N SER A 53 24.01 -9.47 -1.08
CA SER A 53 23.95 -8.77 0.21
C SER A 53 22.92 -9.32 1.20
N GLY A 54 21.90 -10.06 0.74
CA GLY A 54 20.82 -10.57 1.60
C GLY A 54 20.03 -9.47 2.32
N LYS A 55 19.94 -8.26 1.73
CA LYS A 55 19.32 -7.08 2.35
C LYS A 55 17.80 -7.21 2.47
N ILE A 56 17.19 -8.07 1.66
CA ILE A 56 15.73 -8.25 1.52
C ILE A 56 15.32 -9.74 1.40
N ASP A 57 16.18 -10.65 1.88
CA ASP A 57 16.01 -12.11 1.73
C ASP A 57 14.98 -12.76 2.69
N SER A 58 14.38 -11.98 3.58
CA SER A 58 13.29 -12.39 4.47
C SER A 58 12.16 -11.37 4.47
N ASP A 59 10.97 -11.79 4.91
CA ASP A 59 9.80 -10.92 5.01
C ASP A 59 10.08 -9.69 5.88
N ASP A 60 10.62 -9.90 7.09
CA ASP A 60 10.92 -8.81 8.02
C ASP A 60 11.90 -7.80 7.42
N LYS A 61 12.91 -8.28 6.68
CA LYS A 61 13.89 -7.40 6.04
C LYS A 61 13.28 -6.67 4.85
N PHE A 62 12.41 -7.32 4.07
CA PHE A 62 11.69 -6.68 2.98
C PHE A 62 10.78 -5.58 3.53
N GLU A 63 10.03 -5.84 4.59
CA GLU A 63 9.16 -4.85 5.25
C GLU A 63 9.96 -3.69 5.83
N ALA A 64 11.09 -3.96 6.50
CA ALA A 64 11.95 -2.94 7.07
C ALA A 64 12.50 -1.96 6.01
N HIS A 65 12.68 -2.42 4.77
CA HIS A 65 13.17 -1.61 3.66
C HIS A 65 12.08 -1.19 2.66
N ARG A 66 10.82 -1.59 2.87
CA ARG A 66 9.70 -1.32 1.94
C ARG A 66 9.60 0.17 1.62
N GLN A 67 9.72 1.02 2.64
CA GLN A 67 9.66 2.47 2.46
C GLN A 67 10.81 3.00 1.60
N GLU A 68 12.06 2.63 1.90
CA GLU A 68 13.23 3.05 1.11
C GLU A 68 13.09 2.63 -0.37
N MET A 69 12.65 1.40 -0.60
CA MET A 69 12.44 0.86 -1.95
C MET A 69 11.30 1.58 -2.68
N ALA A 70 10.16 1.78 -2.01
CA ALA A 70 9.01 2.47 -2.59
C ALA A 70 9.35 3.92 -2.96
N GLU A 71 9.99 4.67 -2.06
CA GLU A 71 10.41 6.06 -2.30
C GLU A 71 11.40 6.17 -3.46
N THR A 72 12.31 5.20 -3.57
CA THR A 72 13.25 5.11 -4.69
C THR A 72 12.52 4.99 -6.02
N VAL A 73 11.56 4.06 -6.13
CA VAL A 73 10.77 3.87 -7.35
C VAL A 73 9.89 5.09 -7.64
N TRP A 74 9.24 5.66 -6.62
CA TRP A 74 8.40 6.85 -6.81
C TRP A 74 9.21 8.05 -7.29
N LYS A 75 10.42 8.24 -6.77
CA LYS A 75 11.32 9.29 -7.22
C LYS A 75 11.69 9.12 -8.70
N GLU A 76 11.92 7.89 -9.16
CA GLU A 76 12.23 7.60 -10.56
C GLU A 76 11.04 7.83 -11.49
N LEU A 77 9.87 7.32 -11.10
CA LEU A 77 8.63 7.57 -11.81
C LEU A 77 8.33 9.06 -11.88
N LYS A 78 8.59 9.82 -10.81
CA LYS A 78 8.39 11.27 -10.81
C LYS A 78 9.40 12.00 -11.69
N ALA A 79 10.69 11.63 -11.59
CA ALA A 79 11.76 12.25 -12.38
C ALA A 79 11.59 12.07 -13.89
N THR A 80 10.93 10.98 -14.29
CA THR A 80 10.63 10.66 -15.70
C THR A 80 9.23 11.11 -16.13
N ASP A 81 8.55 11.98 -15.37
CA ASP A 81 7.16 12.39 -15.62
C ASP A 81 6.20 11.21 -15.84
N SER A 82 6.39 10.14 -15.07
CA SER A 82 5.61 8.90 -15.16
C SER A 82 5.57 8.33 -16.58
N ALA A 83 6.68 8.43 -17.34
CA ALA A 83 6.75 8.03 -18.75
C ALA A 83 6.21 6.63 -19.02
N THR A 84 6.46 5.67 -18.13
CA THR A 84 5.95 4.30 -18.21
C THR A 84 4.43 4.25 -18.08
N CYS A 85 3.85 4.96 -17.11
CA CYS A 85 2.41 5.12 -16.94
C CYS A 85 1.79 5.78 -18.18
N ARG A 86 2.39 6.87 -18.65
CA ARG A 86 1.90 7.66 -19.80
C ARG A 86 1.99 6.90 -21.13
N SER A 87 2.83 5.86 -21.22
CA SER A 87 2.91 5.01 -22.41
C SER A 87 1.64 4.20 -22.67
N CYS A 88 0.77 4.06 -21.67
CA CYS A 88 -0.54 3.42 -21.77
C CYS A 88 -1.70 4.37 -21.35
N HIS A 89 -1.46 5.30 -20.43
CA HIS A 89 -2.45 6.24 -19.90
C HIS A 89 -2.15 7.67 -20.32
N SER A 90 -2.81 8.14 -21.39
CA SER A 90 -2.75 9.54 -21.79
C SER A 90 -3.91 10.34 -21.20
N PHE A 91 -3.65 11.57 -20.77
CA PHE A 91 -4.71 12.52 -20.42
C PHE A 91 -5.65 12.81 -21.61
N ASP A 92 -5.12 12.81 -22.83
CA ASP A 92 -5.92 13.07 -24.04
C ASP A 92 -6.90 11.94 -24.36
N ALA A 93 -6.56 10.71 -23.97
CA ALA A 93 -7.40 9.53 -24.19
C ALA A 93 -8.30 9.22 -22.99
N MET A 94 -8.14 9.94 -21.88
CA MET A 94 -8.89 9.73 -20.66
C MET A 94 -10.23 10.43 -20.76
N ASP A 95 -11.32 9.67 -20.66
CA ASP A 95 -12.65 10.25 -20.53
C ASP A 95 -12.85 10.77 -19.11
N ILE A 96 -12.50 12.04 -18.88
CA ILE A 96 -12.60 12.69 -17.57
C ILE A 96 -14.07 12.80 -17.16
N ALA A 97 -14.98 13.09 -18.08
CA ALA A 97 -16.39 13.35 -17.77
C ALA A 97 -17.12 12.13 -17.18
N SER A 98 -16.68 10.90 -17.50
CA SER A 98 -17.26 9.67 -16.93
C SER A 98 -16.68 9.26 -15.57
N GLN A 99 -15.71 10.01 -15.03
CA GLN A 99 -15.13 9.72 -13.73
C GLN A 99 -15.96 10.29 -12.57
N SER A 100 -15.64 9.91 -11.33
CA SER A 100 -16.23 10.55 -10.15
C SER A 100 -15.88 12.05 -10.09
N GLU A 101 -16.73 12.86 -9.46
CA GLU A 101 -16.49 14.31 -9.36
C GLU A 101 -15.15 14.66 -8.70
N SER A 102 -14.71 13.86 -7.72
CA SER A 102 -13.41 14.05 -7.08
C SER A 102 -12.25 13.76 -8.03
N ALA A 103 -12.32 12.65 -8.77
CA ALA A 103 -11.31 12.29 -9.76
C ALA A 103 -11.24 13.33 -10.89
N GLN A 104 -12.39 13.84 -11.35
CA GLN A 104 -12.45 14.92 -12.33
C GLN A 104 -11.68 16.16 -11.87
N LYS A 105 -11.95 16.63 -10.64
CA LYS A 105 -11.26 17.80 -10.08
C LYS A 105 -9.75 17.56 -9.99
N MET A 106 -9.34 16.39 -9.51
CA MET A 106 -7.92 16.05 -9.34
C MET A 106 -7.19 15.90 -10.67
N HIS A 107 -7.75 15.21 -11.66
CA HIS A 107 -7.11 15.07 -12.97
C HIS A 107 -7.05 16.38 -13.77
N ASN A 108 -8.06 17.25 -13.64
CA ASN A 108 -8.00 18.60 -14.24
C ASN A 108 -6.92 19.45 -13.57
N LYS A 109 -6.80 19.39 -12.25
CA LYS A 109 -5.72 20.06 -11.51
C LYS A 109 -4.35 19.52 -11.94
N ALA A 110 -4.19 18.20 -11.99
CA ALA A 110 -2.92 17.57 -12.35
C ALA A 110 -2.44 17.98 -13.74
N GLN A 111 -3.34 18.06 -14.72
CA GLN A 111 -3.00 18.56 -16.06
C GLN A 111 -2.57 20.03 -16.05
N LYS A 112 -3.31 20.88 -15.31
CA LYS A 112 -3.00 22.31 -15.21
C LYS A 112 -1.66 22.56 -14.53
N ASP A 113 -1.38 21.83 -13.47
CA ASP A 113 -0.22 22.04 -12.61
C ASP A 113 0.98 21.17 -13.02
N SER A 114 0.86 20.41 -14.13
CA SER A 114 1.88 19.49 -14.64
C SER A 114 2.34 18.45 -13.59
N GLU A 115 1.39 17.93 -12.81
CA GLU A 115 1.65 16.86 -11.85
C GLU A 115 1.85 15.53 -12.57
N THR A 116 2.67 14.67 -11.96
CA THR A 116 2.95 13.33 -12.45
C THR A 116 1.92 12.33 -11.93
N CYS A 117 1.72 11.21 -12.61
CA CYS A 117 0.76 10.19 -12.17
C CYS A 117 1.06 9.68 -10.76
N ILE A 118 2.35 9.56 -10.43
CA ILE A 118 2.84 9.02 -9.15
C ILE A 118 2.72 10.02 -7.98
N ASP A 119 2.39 11.28 -8.24
CA ASP A 119 2.15 12.25 -7.16
C ASP A 119 0.93 11.84 -6.32
N CYS A 120 -0.09 11.30 -6.98
CA CYS A 120 -1.33 10.82 -6.33
C CYS A 120 -1.44 9.29 -6.31
N HIS A 121 -1.06 8.60 -7.39
CA HIS A 121 -1.25 7.15 -7.50
C HIS A 121 -0.06 6.35 -6.96
N LYS A 122 0.20 6.48 -5.65
CA LYS A 122 1.19 5.64 -4.95
C LYS A 122 0.54 4.33 -4.51
N GLY A 123 1.29 3.23 -4.57
CA GLY A 123 0.78 1.92 -4.20
C GLY A 123 -0.23 1.31 -5.19
N ILE A 124 -0.10 1.59 -6.49
CA ILE A 124 -0.97 1.03 -7.54
C ILE A 124 -0.86 -0.51 -7.55
N ALA A 125 0.37 -1.01 -7.71
CA ALA A 125 0.65 -2.44 -7.87
C ALA A 125 1.08 -3.14 -6.58
N HIS A 126 1.62 -2.39 -5.62
CA HIS A 126 2.24 -2.91 -4.40
C HIS A 126 1.65 -2.23 -3.18
N PHE A 127 1.70 -2.90 -2.02
CA PHE A 127 1.25 -2.30 -0.77
C PHE A 127 2.10 -1.06 -0.45
N PRO A 128 1.47 0.09 -0.11
CA PRO A 128 2.22 1.25 0.32
C PRO A 128 2.97 0.93 1.62
N PRO A 129 4.13 1.58 1.87
CA PRO A 129 4.79 1.48 3.17
C PRO A 129 3.86 1.99 4.28
N GLU A 130 3.99 1.40 5.47
CA GLU A 130 3.26 1.86 6.64
C GLU A 130 3.62 3.33 6.93
N ILE A 131 2.59 4.13 7.17
CA ILE A 131 2.76 5.52 7.60
C ILE A 131 3.18 5.47 9.06
N LYS A 132 4.47 5.62 9.33
CA LYS A 132 4.94 5.93 10.70
C LYS A 132 4.49 7.36 11.01
N MET A 133 3.50 7.50 11.88
CA MET A 133 3.14 8.83 12.42
C MET A 133 4.35 9.41 13.15
N ASP A 134 4.55 10.72 13.07
CA ASP A 134 5.52 11.43 13.92
C ASP A 134 5.15 11.16 15.39
N ASP A 135 6.11 10.60 16.13
CA ASP A 135 5.94 10.17 17.51
C ASP A 135 5.34 11.28 18.39
N ASN A 136 5.60 12.56 18.08
CA ASN A 136 5.07 13.69 18.85
C ASN A 136 3.58 13.97 18.56
N ALA A 137 3.18 13.92 17.29
CA ALA A 137 1.78 14.11 16.90
C ALA A 137 0.92 12.93 17.37
N ALA A 138 1.48 11.70 17.31
CA ALA A 138 0.85 10.51 17.88
C ALA A 138 0.70 10.66 19.41
N HIS A 139 1.75 11.06 20.13
CA HIS A 139 1.69 11.26 21.58
C HIS A 139 0.66 12.30 22.03
N GLU A 140 0.50 13.38 21.25
CA GLU A 140 -0.44 14.46 21.59
C GLU A 140 -1.89 14.01 21.38
N LEU A 141 -2.17 13.24 20.32
CA LEU A 141 -3.46 12.56 20.12
C LEU A 141 -3.71 11.46 21.18
N GLU A 142 -2.70 10.66 21.52
CA GLU A 142 -2.77 9.61 22.55
C GLU A 142 -3.04 10.18 23.95
N SER A 143 -2.50 11.36 24.26
CA SER A 143 -2.73 12.02 25.55
C SER A 143 -4.17 12.53 25.72
N GLN A 144 -4.87 12.76 24.60
CA GLN A 144 -6.23 13.31 24.56
C GLN A 144 -7.29 12.22 24.35
N ALA A 145 -6.90 11.05 23.86
CA ALA A 145 -7.77 9.90 23.63
C ALA A 145 -7.72 8.92 24.81
N ALA A 146 -8.88 8.47 25.31
CA ALA A 146 -8.93 7.25 26.13
C ALA A 146 -8.26 6.10 25.36
N THR A 147 -7.68 5.08 26.01
CA THR A 147 -6.93 4.00 25.34
C THR A 147 -7.71 3.25 24.24
N SER A 148 -9.03 3.40 24.20
CA SER A 148 -9.92 3.01 23.11
C SER A 148 -11.12 3.96 23.01
N VAL A 149 -11.69 4.15 21.80
CA VAL A 149 -13.04 4.72 21.66
C VAL A 149 -14.02 3.57 21.78
N THR A 150 -15.04 3.74 22.63
CA THR A 150 -16.17 2.81 22.67
C THR A 150 -17.40 3.45 22.06
N ASN A 151 -18.11 2.70 21.21
CA ASN A 151 -19.40 3.10 20.67
C ASN A 151 -20.39 1.94 20.85
N GLY A 152 -21.06 1.92 22.01
CA GLY A 152 -21.96 0.82 22.37
C GLY A 152 -21.22 -0.53 22.43
N ALA A 153 -21.53 -1.42 21.49
CA ALA A 153 -20.93 -2.76 21.39
C ALA A 153 -19.57 -2.79 20.67
N HIS A 154 -19.02 -1.64 20.24
CA HIS A 154 -17.78 -1.59 19.47
C HIS A 154 -16.65 -0.93 20.26
N ILE A 155 -15.44 -1.49 20.14
CA ILE A 155 -14.20 -0.95 20.69
C ILE A 155 -13.25 -0.68 19.51
N TYR A 156 -12.72 0.54 19.45
CA TYR A 156 -11.71 0.94 18.48
C TYR A 156 -10.41 1.25 19.23
N PRO A 157 -9.36 0.40 19.11
CA PRO A 157 -8.10 0.62 19.77
C PRO A 157 -7.40 1.84 19.16
N PHE A 158 -6.85 2.73 19.98
CA PHE A 158 -6.11 3.90 19.46
C PHE A 158 -4.67 3.59 19.07
N LYS A 159 -4.13 2.50 19.61
CA LYS A 159 -2.78 2.01 19.34
C LYS A 159 -2.82 0.54 19.00
N THR A 160 -1.75 0.04 18.39
CA THR A 160 -1.56 -1.38 18.18
C THR A 160 -1.75 -2.12 19.52
N SER A 161 -2.66 -3.08 19.53
CA SER A 161 -3.08 -3.79 20.74
C SER A 161 -3.06 -5.29 20.53
N HIS A 162 -2.87 -6.05 21.61
CA HIS A 162 -2.84 -7.52 21.55
C HIS A 162 -4.16 -8.10 22.02
N ILE A 163 -4.72 -9.03 21.24
CA ILE A 163 -5.84 -9.88 21.64
C ILE A 163 -5.24 -11.19 22.16
N GLY A 164 -4.79 -11.17 23.43
CA GLY A 164 -4.04 -12.28 24.01
C GLY A 164 -2.81 -12.63 23.16
N GLU A 165 -2.61 -13.91 22.89
CA GLU A 165 -1.56 -14.43 21.99
C GLU A 165 -2.06 -14.67 20.56
N LEU A 166 -3.32 -14.31 20.25
CA LEU A 166 -4.00 -14.71 19.00
C LEU A 166 -3.85 -13.73 17.86
N ALA A 167 -3.70 -12.44 18.17
CA ALA A 167 -3.60 -11.40 17.15
C ALA A 167 -3.01 -10.11 17.70
N THR A 168 -2.34 -9.38 16.81
CA THR A 168 -1.95 -7.99 17.00
C THR A 168 -2.85 -7.12 16.12
N VAL A 169 -3.72 -6.32 16.72
CA VAL A 169 -4.69 -5.47 16.03
C VAL A 169 -4.16 -4.06 15.83
N ASN A 170 -4.38 -3.52 14.63
CA ASN A 170 -4.01 -2.16 14.28
C ASN A 170 -4.95 -1.12 14.89
N PRO A 171 -4.49 0.14 15.04
CA PRO A 171 -5.34 1.24 15.47
C PRO A 171 -6.59 1.41 14.59
N GLY A 172 -7.72 1.75 15.20
CA GLY A 172 -8.99 2.01 14.53
C GLY A 172 -9.73 0.77 14.05
N THR A 173 -9.18 -0.44 14.27
CA THR A 173 -9.86 -1.70 13.96
C THR A 173 -11.15 -1.85 14.78
N ASP A 174 -12.25 -2.19 14.12
CA ASP A 174 -13.53 -2.45 14.79
C ASP A 174 -13.49 -3.79 15.53
N LEU A 175 -13.58 -3.73 16.86
CA LEU A 175 -13.70 -4.90 17.72
C LEU A 175 -15.11 -4.95 18.31
N THR A 176 -15.90 -5.94 17.91
CA THR A 176 -17.26 -6.10 18.43
C THR A 176 -17.23 -6.84 19.76
N VAL A 177 -17.72 -6.23 20.83
CA VAL A 177 -17.80 -6.84 22.17
C VAL A 177 -18.89 -7.92 22.17
N VAL A 178 -18.49 -9.15 22.42
CA VAL A 178 -19.38 -10.31 22.52
C VAL A 178 -19.75 -10.59 23.97
N ASP A 179 -18.83 -10.35 24.90
CA ASP A 179 -19.06 -10.48 26.34
C ASP A 179 -18.26 -9.44 27.11
N ALA A 180 -18.93 -8.70 28.00
CA ALA A 180 -18.35 -7.68 28.87
C ALA A 180 -18.44 -8.05 30.37
N SER A 181 -18.88 -9.26 30.70
CA SER A 181 -19.16 -9.71 32.07
C SER A 181 -17.89 -9.96 32.90
N GLY A 182 -16.75 -10.15 32.23
CA GLY A 182 -15.45 -10.41 32.83
C GLY A 182 -14.59 -9.15 33.08
N LYS A 183 -13.40 -9.35 33.67
CA LYS A 183 -12.40 -8.27 33.84
C LYS A 183 -11.81 -7.76 32.51
N GLN A 184 -11.87 -8.57 31.46
CA GLN A 184 -11.50 -8.20 30.11
C GLN A 184 -12.66 -8.56 29.17
N PRO A 185 -13.03 -7.67 28.24
CA PRO A 185 -14.09 -7.96 27.28
C PRO A 185 -13.62 -9.02 26.28
N ILE A 186 -14.50 -9.96 25.95
CA ILE A 186 -14.32 -10.86 24.82
C ILE A 186 -14.79 -10.10 23.58
N VAL A 187 -13.92 -10.00 22.59
CA VAL A 187 -14.17 -9.28 21.34
C VAL A 187 -14.14 -10.22 20.15
N LEU A 188 -14.96 -9.93 19.16
CA LEU A 188 -14.98 -10.53 17.84
C LEU A 188 -14.27 -9.57 16.88
N LEU A 189 -13.24 -10.09 16.22
CA LEU A 189 -12.56 -9.47 15.10
C LEU A 189 -12.95 -10.22 13.82
N GLN A 190 -13.45 -9.50 12.82
CA GLN A 190 -13.78 -10.06 11.51
C GLN A 190 -12.97 -9.37 10.43
N GLY A 191 -12.46 -10.16 9.49
CA GLY A 191 -11.72 -9.68 8.34
C GLY A 191 -11.57 -10.77 7.29
N TYR A 192 -10.95 -10.40 6.18
CA TYR A 192 -10.68 -11.29 5.06
C TYR A 192 -9.19 -11.62 5.04
N GLN A 193 -8.83 -12.89 4.82
CA GLN A 193 -7.47 -13.29 4.50
C GLN A 193 -7.27 -13.28 2.98
N MET A 194 -6.15 -12.74 2.53
CA MET A 194 -5.76 -12.78 1.13
C MET A 194 -4.81 -13.95 0.90
N GLN A 195 -4.90 -14.60 -0.26
CA GLN A 195 -3.96 -15.65 -0.66
C GLN A 195 -2.53 -15.07 -0.74
N GLY A 196 -1.56 -15.69 -0.05
CA GLY A 196 -0.19 -15.19 0.10
C GLY A 196 0.02 -14.21 1.28
N SER A 197 -1.03 -13.90 2.04
CA SER A 197 -0.97 -13.07 3.25
C SER A 197 -1.93 -13.61 4.31
N GLU A 198 -1.84 -14.92 4.57
CA GLU A 198 -2.74 -15.64 5.46
C GLU A 198 -2.60 -15.19 6.92
N ASN A 199 -1.43 -14.67 7.30
CA ASN A 199 -1.20 -14.15 8.65
C ASN A 199 -1.77 -12.73 8.84
N THR A 200 -2.51 -12.17 7.89
CA THR A 200 -3.07 -10.81 7.99
C THR A 200 -4.55 -10.79 7.64
N LEU A 201 -5.33 -10.11 8.50
CA LEU A 201 -6.75 -9.84 8.28
C LEU A 201 -6.94 -8.45 7.67
N TYR A 202 -7.74 -8.37 6.62
CA TYR A 202 -8.07 -7.14 5.90
C TYR A 202 -9.56 -6.77 6.05
N LEU A 203 -9.88 -5.48 5.93
CA LEU A 203 -11.25 -4.96 6.14
C LEU A 203 -12.30 -5.59 5.21
N ALA A 204 -11.96 -5.75 3.92
CA ALA A 204 -12.85 -6.35 2.94
C ALA A 204 -12.04 -7.08 1.86
N ALA A 205 -12.68 -8.01 1.15
CA ALA A 205 -12.06 -8.68 0.00
C ALA A 205 -11.58 -7.65 -1.04
N GLY A 206 -10.27 -7.63 -1.32
CA GLY A 206 -9.65 -6.69 -2.24
C GLY A 206 -9.37 -5.29 -1.67
N GLN A 207 -9.75 -5.01 -0.42
CA GLN A 207 -9.31 -3.80 0.29
C GLN A 207 -7.99 -4.04 1.00
N ARG A 208 -7.12 -3.03 0.96
CA ARG A 208 -5.72 -3.11 1.41
C ARG A 208 -5.49 -2.53 2.82
N LEU A 209 -6.55 -2.37 3.60
CA LEU A 209 -6.46 -1.90 4.98
C LEU A 209 -6.33 -3.11 5.91
N ALA A 210 -5.12 -3.33 6.44
CA ALA A 210 -4.85 -4.40 7.40
C ALA A 210 -5.46 -4.05 8.76
N LEU A 211 -6.30 -4.95 9.27
CA LEU A 211 -6.94 -4.86 10.58
C LEU A 211 -6.11 -5.49 11.69
N ALA A 212 -5.48 -6.63 11.40
CA ALA A 212 -4.68 -7.37 12.37
C ALA A 212 -3.72 -8.35 11.71
N THR A 213 -2.66 -8.68 12.42
CA THR A 213 -1.77 -9.81 12.14
C THR A 213 -2.09 -10.94 13.13
N LEU A 214 -2.20 -12.17 12.62
CA LEU A 214 -2.48 -13.39 13.37
C LEU A 214 -1.20 -14.12 13.77
#